data_AF-A0AAJ1PMD9-F1
#
_entry.id   AF-A0AAJ1PMD9-F1
#
_cell.length_a   1.000
_cell.length_b   1.000
_cell.length_c   1.000
_cell.angle_alpha   90.00
_cell.angle_beta   90.00
_cell.angle_gamma   90.00
#
_symmetry.space_group_name_H-M   'P 1'
#
loop_
_entity.id
_entity.type
_entity.pdbx_description
1 polymer ?
#
loop_
_entity_poly.entity_id
_entity_poly.type
_entity_poly.pdbx_seq_one_letter_code
_entity_poly.pdbx_strand_id
1 'polypeptide(L)'
;MVLLFLTAFGLALLIALSHTQLSTLHLSSSDKTYYRFDSIENAFKEIFYRESGIRIKTSNNSVTLEENLPQATNFLNDTLAFKNFAQNFSDIQVRIDISALIPRLPLIISPHNITYQHLDYGDGRYEVVPTFSANVTGYDVLINISDHALFGYSWSSGCDSIPCPGTLAFHIVVVNTTHQCLELTENLDPSTMSCLQMDVGDEQAIKTCIDNPAKFNITSDIPIYVKNRVDLQQTNEKIHVKYPPNIILVNNSVFGSWKNDTVVIA
;
A
#
# COMPACT_ATOMS: atom_id res chain seq x y z
N MET A 1 44.27 -17.15 -50.49
CA MET A 1 42.90 -17.44 -50.02
C MET A 1 42.86 -17.85 -48.54
N VAL A 2 43.68 -18.82 -48.10
CA VAL A 2 43.69 -19.33 -46.70
C VAL A 2 44.01 -18.25 -45.66
N LEU A 3 44.95 -17.34 -45.94
CA LEU A 3 45.35 -16.28 -45.00
C LEU A 3 44.24 -15.24 -44.73
N LEU A 4 43.43 -14.92 -45.75
CA LEU A 4 42.30 -13.99 -45.66
C LEU A 4 41.12 -14.59 -44.88
N PHE A 5 40.97 -15.91 -44.94
CA PHE A 5 39.92 -16.62 -44.19
C PHE A 5 40.25 -16.69 -42.70
N LEU A 6 41.53 -16.92 -42.35
CA LEU A 6 42.01 -16.95 -40.98
C LEU A 6 41.90 -15.59 -40.28
N THR A 7 42.19 -14.48 -40.99
CA THR A 7 42.05 -13.13 -40.43
C THR A 7 40.58 -12.74 -40.23
N ALA A 8 39.70 -13.06 -41.17
CA ALA A 8 38.26 -12.83 -41.03
C ALA A 8 37.65 -13.64 -39.88
N PHE A 9 38.06 -14.91 -39.73
CA PHE A 9 37.61 -15.76 -38.63
C PHE A 9 38.10 -15.27 -37.26
N GLY A 10 39.36 -14.84 -37.17
CA GLY A 10 39.91 -14.26 -35.94
C GLY A 10 39.19 -12.97 -35.50
N LEU A 11 38.83 -12.11 -36.47
CA LEU A 11 38.08 -10.88 -36.20
C LEU A 11 36.64 -11.18 -35.75
N ALA A 12 35.96 -12.13 -36.38
CA ALA A 12 34.62 -12.55 -35.99
C ALA A 12 34.60 -13.15 -34.57
N LEU A 13 35.63 -13.92 -34.20
CA LEU A 13 35.77 -14.48 -32.86
C LEU A 13 35.99 -13.39 -31.80
N LEU A 14 36.81 -12.37 -32.10
CA LEU A 14 37.03 -11.22 -31.23
C LEU A 14 35.76 -10.38 -31.03
N ILE A 15 34.95 -10.21 -32.08
CA ILE A 15 33.66 -9.51 -32.00
C ILE A 15 32.67 -10.34 -31.15
N ALA A 16 32.60 -11.65 -31.32
CA ALA A 16 31.73 -12.52 -30.52
C ALA A 16 32.14 -12.56 -29.03
N LEU A 17 33.44 -12.61 -28.75
CA LEU A 17 34.00 -12.59 -27.39
C LEU A 17 33.76 -11.24 -26.70
N SER A 18 33.90 -10.12 -27.42
CA SER A 18 33.59 -8.79 -26.87
C SER A 18 32.10 -8.60 -26.62
N HIS A 19 31.22 -9.09 -27.49
CA HIS A 19 29.77 -9.05 -27.25
C HIS A 19 29.32 -9.91 -26.06
N THR A 20 29.89 -11.10 -25.88
CA THR A 20 29.57 -11.96 -24.72
C THR A 20 30.05 -11.36 -23.39
N GLN A 21 31.23 -10.73 -23.36
CA GLN A 21 31.70 -10.00 -22.18
C GLN A 21 30.84 -8.77 -21.86
N LEU A 22 30.44 -8.00 -22.88
CA LEU A 22 29.56 -6.85 -22.70
C LEU A 22 28.18 -7.27 -22.15
N SER A 23 27.63 -8.37 -22.70
CA SER A 23 26.31 -8.89 -22.30
C SER A 23 26.29 -9.43 -20.87
N THR A 24 27.37 -10.10 -20.44
CA THR A 24 27.53 -10.62 -19.06
C THR A 24 27.77 -9.50 -18.04
N LEU A 25 28.48 -8.43 -18.42
CA LEU A 25 28.59 -7.21 -17.62
C LEU A 25 27.24 -6.48 -17.48
N HIS A 26 26.44 -6.42 -18.55
CA HIS A 26 25.11 -5.84 -18.52
C HIS A 26 24.12 -6.64 -17.66
N LEU A 27 24.13 -7.96 -17.77
CA LEU A 27 23.28 -8.82 -16.94
C LEU A 27 23.68 -8.74 -15.47
N SER A 28 24.97 -8.86 -15.16
CA SER A 28 25.44 -8.81 -13.76
C SER A 28 25.27 -7.45 -13.09
N SER A 29 25.29 -6.35 -13.85
CA SER A 29 24.98 -5.01 -13.32
C SER A 29 23.48 -4.79 -13.15
N SER A 30 22.66 -5.24 -14.10
CA SER A 30 21.19 -5.21 -13.97
C SER A 30 20.71 -6.03 -12.77
N ASP A 31 21.25 -7.24 -12.59
CA ASP A 31 20.92 -8.11 -11.46
C ASP A 31 21.33 -7.47 -10.13
N LYS A 32 22.54 -6.91 -10.04
CA LYS A 32 23.00 -6.19 -8.82
C LYS A 32 22.13 -4.98 -8.50
N THR A 33 21.70 -4.25 -9.52
CA THR A 33 20.80 -3.10 -9.38
C THR A 33 19.42 -3.55 -8.90
N TYR A 34 18.88 -4.63 -9.47
CA TYR A 34 17.63 -5.26 -9.06
C TYR A 34 17.67 -5.74 -7.60
N TYR A 35 18.69 -6.49 -7.19
CA TYR A 35 18.86 -6.96 -5.80
C TYR A 35 19.00 -5.80 -4.79
N ARG A 36 19.63 -4.69 -5.20
CA ARG A 36 19.73 -3.49 -4.35
C ARG A 36 18.38 -2.78 -4.19
N PHE A 37 17.57 -2.74 -5.24
CA PHE A 37 16.23 -2.15 -5.18
C PHE A 37 15.28 -2.97 -4.30
N ASP A 38 15.27 -4.30 -4.43
CA ASP A 38 14.49 -5.17 -3.55
C ASP A 38 14.90 -4.99 -2.07
N SER A 39 16.20 -4.82 -1.81
CA SER A 39 16.72 -4.56 -0.46
C SER A 39 16.26 -3.21 0.10
N ILE A 40 16.27 -2.16 -0.72
CA ILE A 40 15.75 -0.83 -0.34
C ILE A 40 14.24 -0.91 -0.08
N GLU A 41 13.47 -1.50 -0.99
CA GLU A 41 12.02 -1.63 -0.84
C GLU A 41 11.64 -2.41 0.44
N ASN A 42 12.35 -3.50 0.73
CA ASN A 42 12.15 -4.27 1.96
C ASN A 42 12.54 -3.46 3.20
N ALA A 43 13.64 -2.69 3.17
CA ALA A 43 14.00 -1.79 4.27
C ALA A 43 12.93 -0.72 4.51
N PHE A 44 12.34 -0.15 3.45
CA PHE A 44 11.24 0.80 3.57
C PHE A 44 9.95 0.17 4.10
N LYS A 45 9.65 -1.09 3.77
CA LYS A 45 8.52 -1.84 4.36
C LYS A 45 8.73 -2.09 5.85
N GLU A 46 9.95 -2.45 6.25
CA GLU A 46 10.31 -2.67 7.65
C GLU A 46 10.24 -1.37 8.46
N ILE A 47 10.76 -0.26 7.92
CA ILE A 47 10.64 1.07 8.53
C ILE A 47 9.16 1.44 8.63
N PHE A 48 8.39 1.28 7.55
CA PHE A 48 6.97 1.60 7.57
C PHE A 48 6.19 0.82 8.63
N TYR A 49 6.38 -0.49 8.71
CA TYR A 49 5.72 -1.30 9.73
C TYR A 49 6.12 -0.86 11.14
N ARG A 50 7.41 -0.57 11.36
CA ARG A 50 7.93 -0.11 12.65
C ARG A 50 7.35 1.23 13.07
N GLU A 51 7.35 2.20 12.17
CA GLU A 51 6.95 3.57 12.50
C GLU A 51 5.42 3.73 12.52
N SER A 52 4.70 3.06 11.60
CA SER A 52 3.24 3.23 11.47
C SER A 52 2.41 2.22 12.27
N GLY A 53 3.00 1.08 12.64
CA GLY A 53 2.28 -0.04 13.23
C GLY A 53 1.34 -0.77 12.25
N ILE A 54 1.30 -0.38 10.98
CA ILE A 54 0.39 -0.94 9.96
C ILE A 54 1.04 -2.15 9.30
N ARG A 55 0.38 -3.31 9.38
CA ARG A 55 0.80 -4.52 8.68
C ARG A 55 0.01 -4.68 7.39
N ILE A 56 0.72 -5.03 6.32
CA ILE A 56 0.15 -5.19 4.98
C ILE A 56 0.41 -6.59 4.49
N LYS A 57 -0.64 -7.26 4.02
CA LYS A 57 -0.57 -8.57 3.37
C LYS A 57 -1.26 -8.50 2.02
N THR A 58 -0.62 -9.02 0.99
CA THR A 58 -1.19 -9.08 -0.37
C THR A 58 -1.41 -10.53 -0.78
N SER A 59 -2.54 -10.79 -1.42
CA SER A 59 -2.80 -12.04 -2.15
C SER A 59 -2.95 -11.75 -3.64
N ASN A 60 -3.44 -12.70 -4.43
CA ASN A 60 -3.68 -12.51 -5.87
C ASN A 60 -4.87 -11.57 -6.16
N ASN A 61 -5.82 -11.47 -5.24
CA ASN A 61 -7.08 -10.74 -5.44
C ASN A 61 -7.52 -9.94 -4.22
N SER A 62 -6.65 -9.72 -3.25
CA SER A 62 -6.97 -8.92 -2.07
C SER A 62 -5.75 -8.30 -1.40
N VAL A 63 -6.01 -7.22 -0.67
CA VAL A 63 -5.06 -6.58 0.23
C VAL A 63 -5.66 -6.55 1.62
N THR A 64 -4.90 -7.02 2.61
CA THR A 64 -5.26 -6.95 4.03
C THR A 64 -4.37 -5.94 4.74
N LEU A 65 -4.99 -5.01 5.45
CA LEU A 65 -4.38 -3.97 6.27
C LEU A 65 -4.78 -4.22 7.72
N GLU A 66 -3.82 -4.28 8.64
CA GLU A 66 -4.03 -4.50 10.07
C GLU A 66 -3.36 -3.38 10.87
N GLU A 67 -4.10 -2.73 11.76
CA GLU A 67 -3.62 -1.57 12.53
C GLU A 67 -4.43 -1.33 13.82
N ASN A 68 -3.96 -0.43 14.70
CA ASN A 68 -4.74 0.10 15.81
C ASN A 68 -5.15 1.55 15.51
N LEU A 69 -6.39 1.96 15.77
CA LEU A 69 -6.85 3.36 15.65
C LEU A 69 -7.32 3.89 17.00
N PRO A 70 -7.10 5.16 17.36
CA PRO A 70 -6.13 6.05 16.74
C PRO A 70 -4.69 5.54 16.98
N GLN A 71 -3.83 5.64 15.96
CA GLN A 71 -2.40 5.44 16.15
C GLN A 71 -1.81 6.67 16.87
N ALA A 72 -1.25 6.50 18.08
CA ALA A 72 -0.46 7.51 18.80
C ALA A 72 1.02 7.08 18.82
N THR A 73 2.08 7.90 18.77
CA THR A 73 2.26 9.36 18.66
C THR A 73 3.64 9.73 18.05
N ASN A 74 4.39 8.76 17.51
CA ASN A 74 5.76 9.04 17.05
C ASN A 74 5.94 8.97 15.54
N PHE A 75 5.04 8.40 14.74
CA PHE A 75 5.24 8.34 13.29
C PHE A 75 5.59 9.70 12.67
N LEU A 76 4.89 10.78 13.03
CA LEU A 76 5.24 12.12 12.54
C LEU A 76 6.65 12.52 12.98
N ASN A 77 7.00 12.30 14.25
CA ASN A 77 8.32 12.61 14.80
C ASN A 77 9.43 11.73 14.21
N ASP A 78 9.16 10.44 14.00
CA ASP A 78 10.07 9.45 13.44
C ASP A 78 10.23 9.64 11.93
N THR A 79 9.15 10.01 11.24
CA THR A 79 9.17 10.43 9.84
C THR A 79 9.94 11.74 9.70
N LEU A 80 9.74 12.71 10.59
CA LEU A 80 10.54 13.95 10.61
C LEU A 80 12.01 13.69 10.99
N ALA A 81 12.29 12.79 11.92
CA ALA A 81 13.64 12.38 12.29
C ALA A 81 14.34 11.65 11.14
N PHE A 82 13.61 10.77 10.45
CA PHE A 82 14.05 10.10 9.24
C PHE A 82 14.25 11.10 8.09
N LYS A 83 13.38 12.10 7.93
CA LYS A 83 13.57 13.21 6.99
C LYS A 83 14.88 13.92 7.26
N ASN A 84 15.10 14.30 8.53
CA ASN A 84 16.31 15.00 8.94
C ASN A 84 17.54 14.12 8.71
N PHE A 85 17.48 12.83 9.05
CA PHE A 85 18.54 11.87 8.74
C PHE A 85 18.82 11.77 7.24
N ALA A 86 17.78 11.59 6.41
CA ALA A 86 17.91 11.46 4.97
C ALA A 86 18.42 12.74 4.29
N GLN A 87 18.04 13.92 4.80
CA GLN A 87 18.54 15.21 4.35
C GLN A 87 19.98 15.48 4.79
N ASN A 88 20.40 14.91 5.92
CA ASN A 88 21.78 14.98 6.42
C ASN A 88 22.69 13.90 5.82
N PHE A 89 22.12 12.93 5.09
CA PHE A 89 22.88 11.97 4.30
C PHE A 89 23.38 12.67 3.03
N SER A 90 24.62 13.17 3.07
CA SER A 90 25.23 13.95 1.98
C SER A 90 25.67 13.12 0.77
N ASP A 91 25.20 11.88 0.63
CA ASP A 91 25.50 11.06 -0.54
C ASP A 91 24.57 11.45 -1.69
N ILE A 92 25.14 12.08 -2.72
CA ILE A 92 24.46 12.72 -3.86
C ILE A 92 23.61 11.73 -4.69
N GLN A 93 23.72 10.43 -4.38
CA GLN A 93 23.18 9.32 -5.15
C GLN A 93 21.76 8.93 -4.74
N VAL A 94 21.31 9.23 -3.52
CA VAL A 94 19.97 8.86 -3.04
C VAL A 94 19.33 10.04 -2.35
N ARG A 95 18.20 10.52 -2.88
CA ARG A 95 17.35 11.52 -2.26
C ARG A 95 16.04 10.88 -1.83
N ILE A 96 15.67 11.10 -0.58
CA ILE A 96 14.40 10.61 -0.03
C ILE A 96 13.52 11.84 0.25
N ASP A 97 12.37 11.92 -0.42
CA ASP A 97 11.41 13.01 -0.30
C ASP A 97 10.08 12.51 0.28
N ILE A 98 9.99 12.54 1.60
CA ILE A 98 8.81 12.06 2.33
C ILE A 98 7.75 13.14 2.55
N SER A 99 7.86 14.30 1.89
CA SER A 99 6.89 15.40 2.06
C SER A 99 5.46 14.97 1.74
N ALA A 100 5.28 14.03 0.82
CA ALA A 100 3.99 13.48 0.45
C ALA A 100 3.46 12.41 1.44
N LEU A 101 4.32 11.84 2.30
CA LEU A 101 3.91 10.84 3.30
C LEU A 101 3.41 11.49 4.59
N ILE A 102 4.06 12.57 5.03
CA ILE A 102 3.79 13.23 6.31
C ILE A 102 2.31 13.59 6.54
N PRO A 103 1.59 14.22 5.60
CA PRO A 103 0.25 14.71 5.90
C PRO A 103 -0.84 13.62 5.80
N ARG A 104 -0.59 12.52 5.08
CA ARG A 104 -1.66 11.58 4.69
C ARG A 104 -1.30 10.09 4.76
N LEU A 105 -0.04 9.76 4.93
CA LEU A 105 0.51 8.40 4.78
C LEU A 105 -0.14 7.58 3.62
N PRO A 106 -0.14 8.10 2.38
CA PRO A 106 -0.75 7.40 1.26
C PRO A 106 0.08 6.18 0.86
N LEU A 107 -0.60 5.08 0.57
CA LEU A 107 -0.06 3.86 -0.03
C LEU A 107 -0.86 3.51 -1.27
N ILE A 108 -0.16 3.13 -2.34
CA ILE A 108 -0.76 2.81 -3.63
C ILE A 108 -0.82 1.30 -3.80
N ILE A 109 -2.02 0.76 -4.02
CA ILE A 109 -2.27 -0.64 -4.36
C ILE A 109 -2.36 -0.76 -5.88
N SER A 110 -1.33 -1.34 -6.48
CA SER A 110 -1.20 -1.57 -7.93
C SER A 110 -1.56 -3.02 -8.28
N PRO A 111 -2.15 -3.30 -9.47
CA PRO A 111 -2.50 -2.37 -10.57
C PRO A 111 -3.82 -1.62 -10.39
N HIS A 112 -4.55 -1.87 -9.30
CA HIS A 112 -5.90 -1.35 -9.09
C HIS A 112 -6.01 0.16 -8.88
N ASN A 113 -4.89 0.85 -8.73
CA ASN A 113 -4.82 2.29 -8.48
C ASN A 113 -5.73 2.72 -7.32
N ILE A 114 -5.61 2.01 -6.19
CA ILE A 114 -6.33 2.30 -4.95
C ILE A 114 -5.35 2.94 -3.98
N THR A 115 -5.76 4.01 -3.32
CA THR A 115 -4.96 4.68 -2.29
C THR A 115 -5.48 4.34 -0.91
N TYR A 116 -4.68 3.72 -0.07
CA TYR A 116 -4.94 3.66 1.37
C TYR A 116 -4.27 4.87 2.02
N GLN A 117 -4.96 5.63 2.87
CA GLN A 117 -4.42 6.83 3.49
C GLN A 117 -5.03 7.10 4.87
N HIS A 118 -4.29 7.79 5.73
CA HIS A 118 -4.78 8.38 6.97
C HIS A 118 -4.89 9.88 6.78
N LEU A 119 -6.08 10.45 6.82
CA LEU A 119 -6.19 11.91 6.84
C LEU A 119 -5.77 12.40 8.22
N ASP A 120 -4.79 13.30 8.28
CA ASP A 120 -4.26 13.85 9.53
C ASP A 120 -3.80 12.73 10.50
N TYR A 121 -2.82 11.93 10.04
CA TYR A 121 -2.30 10.73 10.71
C TYR A 121 -2.31 10.79 12.24
N GLY A 122 -3.12 9.92 12.85
CA GLY A 122 -3.40 9.91 14.29
C GLY A 122 -4.80 10.40 14.67
N ASP A 123 -5.57 10.99 13.76
CA ASP A 123 -6.94 11.47 13.95
C ASP A 123 -8.01 10.34 14.00
N GLY A 124 -7.61 9.12 14.33
CA GLY A 124 -8.54 7.98 14.45
C GLY A 124 -9.23 7.56 13.14
N ARG A 125 -8.74 8.01 11.99
CA ARG A 125 -9.37 7.82 10.68
C ARG A 125 -8.42 7.33 9.60
N TYR A 126 -8.84 6.31 8.87
CA TYR A 126 -8.23 5.96 7.58
C TYR A 126 -9.28 5.81 6.48
N GLU A 127 -8.80 5.85 5.24
CA GLU A 127 -9.59 5.69 4.04
C GLU A 127 -8.92 4.74 3.04
N VAL A 128 -9.74 3.99 2.30
CA VAL A 128 -9.36 3.27 1.08
C VAL A 128 -10.09 3.93 -0.08
N VAL A 129 -9.35 4.61 -0.95
CA VAL A 129 -9.85 5.44 -2.03
C VAL A 129 -9.55 4.79 -3.37
N PRO A 130 -10.52 4.13 -4.02
CA PRO A 130 -10.33 3.59 -5.35
C PRO A 130 -10.42 4.70 -6.42
N THR A 131 -9.67 4.56 -7.51
CA THR A 131 -9.86 5.43 -8.69
C THR A 131 -11.16 5.10 -9.41
N PHE A 132 -11.55 3.83 -9.44
CA PHE A 132 -12.79 3.33 -10.03
C PHE A 132 -13.39 2.25 -9.13
N SER A 133 -14.72 2.30 -8.92
CA SER A 133 -15.41 1.33 -8.07
C SER A 133 -15.30 -0.11 -8.58
N ALA A 134 -15.25 -0.33 -9.90
CA ALA A 134 -15.11 -1.66 -10.50
C ALA A 134 -13.85 -2.44 -10.04
N ASN A 135 -12.84 -1.75 -9.51
CA ASN A 135 -11.62 -2.38 -9.04
C ASN A 135 -11.79 -3.06 -7.67
N VAL A 136 -12.80 -2.66 -6.90
CA VAL A 136 -13.11 -3.18 -5.56
C VAL A 136 -14.40 -4.00 -5.65
N THR A 137 -14.32 -5.26 -5.24
CA THR A 137 -15.46 -6.18 -5.25
C THR A 137 -16.07 -6.37 -3.86
N GLY A 138 -15.31 -6.07 -2.80
CA GLY A 138 -15.80 -6.21 -1.43
C GLY A 138 -14.86 -5.67 -0.37
N TYR A 139 -15.40 -5.55 0.85
CA TYR A 139 -14.64 -5.32 2.07
C TYR A 139 -15.03 -6.36 3.12
N ASP A 140 -14.02 -6.89 3.82
CA ASP A 140 -14.17 -7.77 4.97
C ASP A 140 -13.39 -7.16 6.14
N VAL A 141 -14.11 -6.74 7.17
CA VAL A 141 -13.60 -5.87 8.22
C VAL A 141 -13.79 -6.54 9.58
N LEU A 142 -12.70 -6.77 10.30
CA LEU A 142 -12.72 -7.16 11.70
C LEU A 142 -12.35 -5.94 12.56
N ILE A 143 -13.21 -5.63 13.53
CA ILE A 143 -12.98 -4.60 14.54
C ILE A 143 -12.94 -5.27 15.91
N ASN A 144 -11.86 -5.07 16.65
CA ASN A 144 -11.74 -5.54 18.02
C ASN A 144 -11.72 -4.34 18.99
N ILE A 145 -12.65 -4.37 19.93
CA ILE A 145 -12.88 -3.34 20.94
C ILE A 145 -12.44 -3.91 22.29
N SER A 146 -11.20 -3.61 22.67
CA SER A 146 -10.49 -4.27 23.77
C SER A 146 -10.92 -3.85 25.17
N ASP A 147 -11.73 -2.80 25.33
CA ASP A 147 -12.06 -2.23 26.65
C ASP A 147 -13.48 -1.62 26.76
N HIS A 148 -14.32 -1.78 25.73
CA HIS A 148 -15.64 -1.16 25.71
C HIS A 148 -16.73 -2.14 25.29
N ALA A 149 -17.92 -1.99 25.87
CA ALA A 149 -19.11 -2.71 25.46
C ALA A 149 -19.75 -2.01 24.24
N LEU A 150 -20.34 -2.83 23.36
CA LEU A 150 -21.17 -2.38 22.26
C LEU A 150 -22.61 -2.25 22.76
N PHE A 151 -23.20 -1.06 22.66
CA PHE A 151 -24.56 -0.80 23.16
C PHE A 151 -25.62 -0.70 22.07
N GLY A 152 -25.19 -0.40 20.84
CA GLY A 152 -26.09 -0.27 19.71
C GLY A 152 -25.34 -0.15 18.39
N TYR A 153 -26.09 -0.32 17.30
CA TYR A 153 -25.62 0.02 15.97
C TYR A 153 -26.79 0.54 15.13
N SER A 154 -26.49 1.41 14.17
CA SER A 154 -27.46 1.95 13.24
C SER A 154 -26.86 2.11 11.84
N TRP A 155 -27.68 1.86 10.83
CA TRP A 155 -27.33 2.09 9.44
C TRP A 155 -27.97 3.39 8.94
N SER A 156 -27.21 4.24 8.27
CA SER A 156 -27.75 5.45 7.65
C SER A 156 -28.63 5.14 6.42
N SER A 157 -28.34 4.02 5.75
CA SER A 157 -28.94 3.61 4.48
C SER A 157 -28.39 2.23 4.08
N GLY A 158 -29.17 1.17 4.32
CA GLY A 158 -28.92 -0.15 3.75
C GLY A 158 -29.77 -0.36 2.50
N CYS A 159 -29.23 -1.03 1.49
CA CYS A 159 -30.06 -1.50 0.37
C CYS A 159 -30.84 -2.74 0.83
N ASP A 160 -32.16 -2.75 0.61
CA ASP A 160 -33.01 -3.89 0.92
C ASP A 160 -32.53 -5.16 0.18
N SER A 161 -31.74 -5.99 0.88
CA SER A 161 -31.62 -7.46 0.82
C SER A 161 -31.50 -8.21 -0.52
N ILE A 162 -31.30 -7.55 -1.68
CA ILE A 162 -31.19 -8.26 -2.98
C ILE A 162 -29.80 -8.04 -3.58
N PRO A 163 -28.98 -9.11 -3.77
CA PRO A 163 -27.74 -8.99 -4.52
C PRO A 163 -28.06 -8.64 -5.97
N CYS A 164 -27.80 -7.39 -6.35
CA CYS A 164 -27.94 -6.90 -7.71
C CYS A 164 -26.56 -6.89 -8.39
N PRO A 165 -26.48 -7.13 -9.71
CA PRO A 165 -25.25 -6.91 -10.45
C PRO A 165 -24.74 -5.48 -10.22
N GLY A 166 -23.49 -5.33 -9.80
CA GLY A 166 -22.87 -4.02 -9.53
C GLY A 166 -22.86 -3.58 -8.06
N THR A 167 -23.34 -4.39 -7.12
CA THR A 167 -23.17 -4.14 -5.68
C THR A 167 -21.82 -4.63 -5.17
N LEU A 168 -21.35 -4.05 -4.07
CA LEU A 168 -20.13 -4.40 -3.36
C LEU A 168 -20.48 -5.26 -2.13
N ALA A 169 -19.79 -6.39 -1.96
CA ALA A 169 -19.98 -7.24 -0.79
C ALA A 169 -19.32 -6.61 0.44
N PHE A 170 -20.11 -6.34 1.49
CA PHE A 170 -19.63 -5.71 2.71
C PHE A 170 -19.86 -6.63 3.90
N HIS A 171 -18.78 -7.05 4.53
CA HIS A 171 -18.80 -7.90 5.70
C HIS A 171 -18.06 -7.23 6.85
N ILE A 172 -18.69 -7.14 8.02
CA ILE A 172 -18.08 -6.61 9.22
C ILE A 172 -18.33 -7.52 10.42
N VAL A 173 -17.25 -7.83 11.13
CA VAL A 173 -17.24 -8.56 12.39
C VAL A 173 -16.72 -7.63 13.48
N VAL A 174 -17.50 -7.45 14.54
CA VAL A 174 -17.08 -6.71 15.72
C VAL A 174 -16.99 -7.66 16.90
N VAL A 175 -15.83 -7.67 17.55
CA VAL A 175 -15.53 -8.48 18.73
C VAL A 175 -15.23 -7.54 19.90
N ASN A 176 -15.81 -7.81 21.06
CA ASN A 176 -15.53 -7.06 22.29
C ASN A 176 -14.93 -7.95 23.39
N THR A 177 -14.61 -7.34 24.53
CA THR A 177 -14.04 -7.99 25.72
C THR A 177 -14.88 -9.12 26.31
N THR A 178 -16.19 -9.10 26.11
CA THR A 178 -17.11 -10.14 26.58
C THR A 178 -17.34 -11.24 25.54
N HIS A 179 -16.59 -11.23 24.42
CA HIS A 179 -16.74 -12.14 23.27
C HIS A 179 -18.13 -12.11 22.63
N GLN A 180 -18.87 -11.00 22.79
CA GLN A 180 -20.03 -10.78 21.94
C GLN A 180 -19.52 -10.45 20.55
N CYS A 181 -19.89 -11.29 19.59
CA CYS A 181 -19.60 -11.10 18.18
C CYS A 181 -20.83 -10.51 17.51
N LEU A 182 -20.70 -9.32 16.94
CA LEU A 182 -21.65 -8.79 15.96
C LEU A 182 -21.11 -9.09 14.57
N GLU A 183 -21.91 -9.77 13.75
CA GLU A 183 -21.58 -10.08 12.36
C GLU A 183 -22.67 -9.48 11.47
N LEU A 184 -22.28 -8.62 10.54
CA LEU A 184 -23.18 -7.97 9.59
C LEU A 184 -22.65 -8.21 8.19
N THR A 185 -23.53 -8.67 7.31
CA THR A 185 -23.25 -8.86 5.88
C THR A 185 -24.28 -8.12 5.06
N GLU A 186 -23.82 -7.23 4.19
CA GLU A 186 -24.67 -6.43 3.32
C GLU A 186 -24.11 -6.38 1.89
N ASN A 187 -24.99 -6.15 0.91
CA ASN A 187 -24.59 -5.79 -0.45
C ASN A 187 -24.89 -4.31 -0.64
N LEU A 188 -23.84 -3.50 -0.82
CA LEU A 188 -23.95 -2.04 -0.86
C LEU A 188 -23.84 -1.53 -2.29
N ASP A 189 -24.66 -0.54 -2.65
CA ASP A 189 -24.51 0.17 -3.92
C ASP A 189 -23.31 1.14 -3.81
N PRO A 190 -22.19 0.90 -4.54
CA PRO A 190 -20.98 1.72 -4.46
C PRO A 190 -21.16 3.15 -4.97
N SER A 191 -22.31 3.47 -5.57
CA SER A 191 -22.69 4.82 -6.02
C SER A 191 -23.43 5.64 -4.96
N THR A 192 -23.80 5.03 -3.83
CA THR A 192 -24.49 5.69 -2.73
C THR A 192 -23.67 5.65 -1.46
N MET A 193 -23.88 6.64 -0.58
CA MET A 193 -23.25 6.63 0.74
C MET A 193 -24.04 5.69 1.67
N SER A 194 -23.33 4.77 2.31
CA SER A 194 -23.84 3.87 3.34
C SER A 194 -22.88 3.84 4.53
N CYS A 195 -23.37 4.18 5.71
CA CYS A 195 -22.60 4.19 6.94
C CYS A 195 -23.23 3.29 8.00
N LEU A 196 -22.39 2.49 8.64
CA LEU A 196 -22.67 1.84 9.91
C LEU A 196 -22.05 2.69 11.03
N GLN A 197 -22.88 3.11 11.97
CA GLN A 197 -22.44 3.71 13.22
C GLN A 197 -22.66 2.71 14.35
N MET A 198 -21.65 2.54 15.19
CA MET A 198 -21.68 1.65 16.35
C MET A 198 -21.43 2.49 17.60
N ASP A 199 -22.35 2.39 18.56
CA ASP A 199 -22.29 3.12 19.81
C ASP A 199 -21.54 2.28 20.84
N VAL A 200 -20.42 2.81 21.33
CA VAL A 200 -19.44 2.10 22.16
C VAL A 200 -19.14 2.96 23.39
N GLY A 201 -19.27 2.42 24.59
CA GLY A 201 -19.18 3.25 25.80
C GLY A 201 -20.35 4.24 25.93
N ASP A 202 -20.16 5.30 26.71
CA ASP A 202 -21.24 6.24 27.06
C ASP A 202 -21.48 7.33 26.01
N GLU A 203 -20.51 7.67 25.14
CA GLU A 203 -20.64 8.72 24.10
C GLU A 203 -19.67 8.56 22.91
N GLN A 204 -19.06 7.38 22.71
CA GLN A 204 -18.04 7.19 21.67
C GLN A 204 -18.61 6.37 20.52
N ALA A 205 -18.19 6.68 19.29
CA ALA A 205 -18.67 5.98 18.12
C ALA A 205 -17.52 5.40 17.31
N ILE A 206 -17.76 4.21 16.77
CA ILE A 206 -17.01 3.69 15.62
C ILE A 206 -17.92 3.85 14.42
N LYS A 207 -17.43 4.55 13.41
CA LYS A 207 -18.17 4.80 12.18
C LYS A 207 -17.43 4.19 11.00
N THR A 208 -18.14 3.37 10.25
CA THR A 208 -17.63 2.69 9.07
C THR A 208 -18.51 3.05 7.89
N CYS A 209 -17.96 3.67 6.84
CA CYS A 209 -18.73 4.13 5.70
C CYS A 209 -18.15 3.66 4.36
N ILE A 210 -19.04 3.37 3.43
CA ILE A 210 -18.77 3.38 1.99
C ILE A 210 -19.38 4.66 1.43
N ASP A 211 -18.57 5.47 0.77
CA ASP A 211 -18.96 6.72 0.11
C ASP A 211 -18.79 6.58 -1.41
N ASN A 212 -19.37 7.49 -2.20
CA ASN A 212 -19.29 7.47 -3.65
C ASN A 212 -18.01 8.19 -4.14
N PRO A 213 -17.12 7.55 -4.92
CA PRO A 213 -17.19 6.18 -5.46
C PRO A 213 -16.49 5.16 -4.55
N ALA A 214 -17.22 4.12 -4.08
CA ALA A 214 -16.75 3.01 -3.22
C ALA A 214 -15.67 3.33 -2.17
N LYS A 215 -15.57 4.58 -1.70
CA LYS A 215 -14.52 5.04 -0.80
C LYS A 215 -14.85 4.51 0.58
N PHE A 216 -14.05 3.58 1.06
CA PHE A 216 -14.23 3.03 2.38
C PHE A 216 -13.50 3.86 3.42
N ASN A 217 -14.14 4.16 4.54
CA ASN A 217 -13.50 4.83 5.67
C ASN A 217 -13.95 4.21 6.99
N ILE A 218 -13.03 4.21 7.95
CA ILE A 218 -13.32 3.92 9.36
C ILE A 218 -12.83 5.10 10.17
N THR A 219 -13.68 5.58 11.07
CA THR A 219 -13.36 6.59 12.09
C THR A 219 -13.67 6.01 13.46
N SER A 220 -12.80 6.24 14.43
CA SER A 220 -12.97 5.78 15.80
C SER A 220 -12.51 6.81 16.81
N ASP A 221 -13.38 7.12 17.77
CA ASP A 221 -13.06 7.98 18.91
C ASP A 221 -12.30 7.24 20.04
N ILE A 222 -12.17 5.91 19.91
CA ILE A 222 -11.52 5.04 20.88
C ILE A 222 -10.41 4.18 20.25
N PRO A 223 -9.44 3.72 21.06
CA PRO A 223 -8.51 2.66 20.69
C PRO A 223 -9.25 1.38 20.25
N ILE A 224 -9.10 1.02 18.98
CA ILE A 224 -9.61 -0.21 18.37
C ILE A 224 -8.51 -0.86 17.55
N TYR A 225 -8.53 -2.18 17.46
CA TYR A 225 -7.76 -2.90 16.45
C TYR A 225 -8.65 -3.16 15.24
N VAL A 226 -8.14 -2.84 14.06
CA VAL A 226 -8.85 -3.05 12.79
C VAL A 226 -8.02 -3.95 11.89
N LYS A 227 -8.68 -4.94 11.31
CA LYS A 227 -8.18 -5.70 10.17
C LYS A 227 -9.16 -5.55 9.02
N ASN A 228 -8.73 -4.86 7.97
CA ASN A 228 -9.51 -4.62 6.77
C ASN A 228 -8.91 -5.38 5.60
N ARG A 229 -9.71 -6.26 5.00
CA ARG A 229 -9.40 -6.91 3.74
C ARG A 229 -10.24 -6.27 2.64
N VAL A 230 -9.55 -5.70 1.65
CA VAL A 230 -10.11 -5.18 0.42
C VAL A 230 -10.04 -6.27 -0.63
N ASP A 231 -11.20 -6.75 -1.10
CA ASP A 231 -11.28 -7.68 -2.21
C ASP A 231 -11.31 -6.93 -3.54
N LEU A 232 -10.49 -7.40 -4.47
CA LEU A 232 -10.19 -6.73 -5.72
C LEU A 232 -10.59 -7.62 -6.89
N GLN A 233 -10.92 -6.96 -8.00
CA GLN A 233 -11.14 -7.66 -9.25
C GLN A 233 -9.89 -8.47 -9.62
N GLN A 234 -10.04 -9.72 -10.06
CA GLN A 234 -8.89 -10.53 -10.41
C GLN A 234 -8.15 -9.94 -11.61
N THR A 235 -6.82 -9.84 -11.51
CA THR A 235 -5.94 -9.46 -12.62
C THR A 235 -4.87 -10.53 -12.84
N ASN A 236 -4.20 -10.47 -13.99
CA ASN A 236 -3.04 -11.32 -14.28
C ASN A 236 -1.74 -10.77 -13.66
N GLU A 237 -1.81 -9.60 -13.04
CA GLU A 237 -0.66 -8.95 -12.42
C GLU A 237 -0.66 -9.20 -10.92
N LYS A 238 0.54 -9.33 -10.35
CA LYS A 238 0.69 -9.44 -8.91
C LYS A 238 0.27 -8.12 -8.27
N ILE A 239 -0.43 -8.19 -7.15
CA ILE A 239 -0.74 -7.00 -6.37
C ILE A 239 0.51 -6.52 -5.65
N HIS A 240 0.79 -5.22 -5.77
CA HIS A 240 1.89 -4.55 -5.07
C HIS A 240 1.33 -3.41 -4.23
N VAL A 241 1.84 -3.26 -3.00
CA VAL A 241 1.62 -2.06 -2.19
C VAL A 241 2.90 -1.23 -2.20
N LYS A 242 2.72 0.02 -2.62
CA LYS A 242 3.74 0.93 -3.10
C LYS A 242 3.59 2.28 -2.43
N TYR A 243 4.62 3.11 -2.53
CA TYR A 243 4.50 4.51 -2.13
C TYR A 243 4.07 5.36 -3.33
N PRO A 244 3.60 6.60 -3.11
CA PRO A 244 3.45 7.55 -4.20
C PRO A 244 4.78 7.69 -4.96
N PRO A 245 4.74 8.04 -6.26
CA PRO A 245 5.95 8.30 -7.00
C PRO A 245 6.75 9.44 -6.34
N ASN A 246 8.07 9.37 -6.51
CA ASN A 246 9.06 10.36 -6.05
C ASN A 246 9.37 10.37 -4.53
N ILE A 247 8.96 9.36 -3.76
CA ILE A 247 9.40 9.23 -2.36
C ILE A 247 10.89 8.88 -2.28
N ILE A 248 11.39 7.99 -3.15
CA ILE A 248 12.81 7.64 -3.23
C ILE A 248 13.28 7.93 -4.65
N LEU A 249 14.28 8.78 -4.76
CA LEU A 249 14.92 9.17 -6.00
C LEU A 249 16.38 8.71 -5.95
N VAL A 250 16.76 7.79 -6.83
CA VAL A 250 18.15 7.35 -6.97
C VAL A 250 18.74 7.97 -8.23
N ASN A 251 19.81 8.74 -8.08
CA ASN A 251 20.57 9.31 -9.19
C ASN A 251 21.58 8.28 -9.70
N ASN A 252 21.27 7.65 -10.83
CA ASN A 252 22.09 6.59 -11.40
C ASN A 252 23.30 7.07 -12.23
N SER A 253 23.52 8.38 -12.38
CA SER A 253 24.61 8.93 -13.19
C SER A 253 26.02 8.50 -12.73
N VAL A 254 26.16 8.00 -11.48
CA VAL A 254 27.42 7.56 -10.89
C VAL A 254 27.68 6.05 -11.08
N PHE A 255 26.68 5.25 -11.48
CA PHE A 255 26.81 3.80 -11.63
C PHE A 255 27.31 3.31 -13.00
N GLY A 256 27.73 4.23 -13.88
CA GLY A 256 28.35 3.91 -15.16
C GLY A 256 27.36 3.93 -16.33
N SER A 257 27.41 5.04 -17.06
CA SER A 257 27.14 5.21 -18.49
C SER A 257 26.03 4.41 -19.18
N TRP A 258 24.84 4.23 -18.60
CA TRP A 258 23.66 3.93 -19.42
C TRP A 258 22.47 4.73 -18.91
N LYS A 259 22.29 5.89 -19.56
CA LYS A 259 21.27 6.94 -19.38
C LYS A 259 21.18 7.57 -17.98
N ASN A 260 21.10 8.90 -17.97
CA ASN A 260 20.68 9.71 -16.83
C ASN A 260 19.18 9.48 -16.56
N ASP A 261 18.80 8.25 -16.23
CA ASP A 261 17.43 7.92 -15.89
C ASP A 261 17.30 8.00 -14.36
N THR A 262 16.49 8.95 -13.90
CA THR A 262 15.99 8.94 -12.52
C THR A 262 15.09 7.73 -12.38
N VAL A 263 15.53 6.73 -11.63
CA VAL A 263 14.67 5.59 -11.29
C VAL A 263 13.77 6.04 -10.15
N VAL A 264 12.49 6.20 -10.47
CA VAL A 264 11.45 6.47 -9.48
C VAL A 264 11.05 5.12 -8.89
N ILE A 265 11.37 4.91 -7.61
CA ILE A 265 10.86 3.75 -6.89
C ILE A 265 9.42 4.10 -6.49
N ALA A 266 8.47 3.43 -7.15
CA ALA A 266 7.05 3.43 -6.81
C ALA A 266 6.73 2.13 -6.09
#